data_AF-E0NC73-F1
#
_entry.id   AF-E0NC73-F1
#
_cell.length_a   1.000
_cell.length_b   1.000
_cell.length_c   1.000
_cell.angle_alpha   90.00
_cell.angle_beta   90.00
_cell.angle_gamma   90.00
#
_symmetry.space_group_name_H-M   'P 1'
#
loop_
_entity.id
_entity.type
_entity.pdbx_description
1 polymer ?
#
loop_
_entity_poly.entity_id
_entity_poly.type
_entity_poly.pdbx_seq_one_letter_code
_entity_poly.pdbx_strand_id
1 'polypeptide(L)'
;MSIYAVAHIVHLYCAIAFVGGVFFEVLVLSVLHTGRVSCEARREVEKAMSYRAVRVMPFVVGLLFASGVVMAANRYLSILGEPFATSFGTMLTLKILLAFSVLAHFAIAVVKMARSTLTVGWSKYIHAVVFTHMLLIVFLAKAMFYISW
;
A
#
# COMPACT_ATOMS: atom_id res chain seq x y z
N MET A 1 -10.02 -0.09 -25.48
CA MET A 1 -10.35 -0.47 -24.09
C MET A 1 -10.91 0.76 -23.38
N SER A 2 -11.90 0.62 -22.49
CA SER A 2 -12.42 1.77 -21.75
C SER A 2 -11.34 2.33 -20.79
N ILE A 3 -11.42 3.61 -20.47
CA ILE A 3 -10.50 4.26 -19.51
C ILE A 3 -10.52 3.55 -18.15
N TYR A 4 -11.69 3.05 -17.73
CA TYR A 4 -11.85 2.24 -16.53
C TYR A 4 -11.05 0.93 -16.62
N ALA A 5 -11.12 0.21 -17.74
CA ALA A 5 -10.40 -1.05 -17.90
C ALA A 5 -8.88 -0.85 -17.86
N VAL A 6 -8.38 0.20 -18.53
CA VAL A 6 -6.96 0.56 -18.50
C VAL A 6 -6.53 0.95 -17.08
N ALA A 7 -7.30 1.81 -16.41
CA ALA A 7 -7.03 2.21 -15.02
C ALA A 7 -7.02 1.00 -14.08
N HIS A 8 -7.94 0.05 -14.25
CA HIS A 8 -8.00 -1.14 -13.41
C HIS A 8 -6.78 -2.06 -13.61
N ILE A 9 -6.33 -2.25 -14.85
CA ILE A 9 -5.10 -3.03 -15.14
C ILE A 9 -3.89 -2.36 -14.51
N VAL A 10 -3.73 -1.05 -14.72
CA VAL A 10 -2.63 -0.27 -14.12
C VAL A 10 -2.67 -0.37 -12.60
N HIS A 11 -3.83 -0.19 -12.00
CA HIS A 11 -4.03 -0.28 -10.56
C HIS A 11 -3.61 -1.64 -10.02
N LEU A 12 -3.97 -2.73 -10.71
CA LEU A 12 -3.62 -4.09 -10.30
C LEU A 12 -2.11 -4.34 -10.36
N TYR A 13 -1.42 -3.91 -11.41
CA TYR A 13 0.04 -4.03 -11.49
C TYR A 13 0.75 -3.21 -10.41
N CYS A 14 0.29 -1.98 -10.15
CA CYS A 14 0.83 -1.17 -9.07
C CYS A 14 0.56 -1.80 -7.70
N ALA A 15 -0.63 -2.39 -7.49
CA ALA A 15 -0.98 -3.07 -6.25
C ALA A 15 -0.10 -4.30 -6.05
N ILE A 16 0.15 -5.10 -7.09
CA ILE A 16 1.06 -6.25 -7.03
C ILE A 16 2.47 -5.81 -6.67
N ALA A 17 3.00 -4.77 -7.33
CA ALA A 17 4.34 -4.27 -7.05
C ALA A 17 4.48 -3.75 -5.61
N PHE A 18 3.49 -2.98 -5.14
CA PHE A 18 3.53 -2.38 -3.81
C PHE A 18 3.26 -3.40 -2.70
N VAL A 19 2.15 -4.15 -2.78
CA VAL A 19 1.79 -5.18 -1.80
C VAL A 19 2.82 -6.30 -1.79
N GLY A 20 3.25 -6.77 -2.97
CA GLY A 20 4.29 -7.80 -3.08
C GLY A 20 5.62 -7.36 -2.47
N GLY A 21 6.01 -6.11 -2.67
CA GLY A 21 7.21 -5.53 -2.05
C GLY A 21 7.13 -5.53 -0.52
N VAL A 22 6.01 -5.04 0.04
CA VAL A 22 5.81 -5.01 1.50
C VAL A 22 5.72 -6.43 2.08
N PHE A 23 5.06 -7.37 1.40
CA PHE A 23 5.03 -8.77 1.81
C PHE A 23 6.42 -9.39 1.84
N PHE A 24 7.21 -9.16 0.80
CA PHE A 24 8.58 -9.65 0.73
C PHE A 24 9.44 -9.06 1.86
N GLU A 25 9.32 -7.76 2.12
CA GLU A 25 10.04 -7.11 3.20
C GLU A 25 9.67 -7.67 4.58
N VAL A 26 8.38 -7.83 4.86
CA VAL A 26 7.91 -8.30 6.18
C VAL A 26 8.16 -9.80 6.39
N LEU A 27 7.88 -10.64 5.40
CA LEU A 27 7.93 -12.10 5.56
C LEU A 27 9.31 -12.69 5.29
N VAL A 28 10.03 -12.15 4.31
CA VAL A 28 11.30 -12.73 3.87
C VAL A 28 12.49 -11.96 4.44
N LEU A 29 12.52 -10.62 4.27
CA LEU A 29 13.64 -9.81 4.75
C LEU A 29 13.65 -9.63 6.27
N SER A 30 12.61 -10.05 6.99
CA SER A 30 12.65 -10.13 8.46
C SER A 30 13.80 -10.99 8.98
N VAL A 31 14.30 -11.95 8.18
CA VAL A 31 15.50 -12.74 8.50
C VAL A 31 16.74 -11.88 8.71
N LEU A 32 16.85 -10.72 8.05
CA LEU A 32 17.98 -9.80 8.21
C LEU A 32 18.07 -9.24 9.64
N HIS A 33 16.95 -9.21 10.37
CA HIS A 33 16.92 -8.78 11.76
C HIS A 33 17.29 -9.89 12.75
N THR A 34 17.57 -11.11 12.28
CA THR A 34 18.00 -12.24 13.11
C THR A 34 19.53 -12.30 13.22
N GLY A 35 20.05 -13.12 14.16
CA GLY A 35 21.49 -13.34 14.32
C GLY A 35 22.18 -14.08 13.16
N ARG A 36 21.46 -14.39 12.08
CA ARG A 36 22.02 -15.08 10.89
C ARG A 36 22.85 -14.15 9.99
N VAL A 37 22.76 -12.84 10.17
CA VAL A 37 23.44 -11.83 9.35
C VAL A 37 24.22 -10.89 10.25
N SER A 38 25.47 -10.58 9.90
CA SER A 38 26.27 -9.62 10.66
C SER A 38 25.68 -8.21 10.60
N CYS A 39 25.90 -7.40 11.65
CA CYS A 39 25.41 -6.02 11.69
C CYS A 39 25.89 -5.17 10.50
N GLU A 40 27.13 -5.39 10.03
CA GLU A 40 27.69 -4.67 8.88
C GLU A 40 26.97 -5.04 7.58
N ALA A 41 26.83 -6.34 7.29
CA ALA A 41 26.14 -6.81 6.09
C ALA A 41 24.68 -6.34 6.08
N ARG A 42 24.01 -6.37 7.23
CA ARG A 42 22.65 -5.84 7.37
C ARG A 42 22.58 -4.36 7.04
N ARG A 43 23.51 -3.55 7.54
CA ARG A 43 23.52 -2.09 7.31
C ARG A 43 23.74 -1.75 5.83
N GLU A 44 24.63 -2.47 5.15
CA GLU A 44 24.88 -2.28 3.71
C GLU A 44 23.65 -2.65 2.87
N VAL A 45 22.97 -3.76 3.19
CA VAL A 45 21.73 -4.17 2.51
C VAL A 45 20.61 -3.17 2.76
N GLU A 46 20.37 -2.76 4.01
CA GLU A 46 19.35 -1.76 4.36
C GLU A 46 19.58 -0.43 3.61
N LYS A 47 20.85 0.00 3.48
CA LYS A 47 21.23 1.22 2.75
C LYS A 47 20.96 1.12 1.25
N ALA A 48 21.37 0.02 0.61
CA ALA A 48 21.14 -0.21 -0.81
C ALA A 48 19.64 -0.32 -1.15
N MET A 49 18.89 -1.01 -0.29
CA MET A 49 17.45 -1.17 -0.43
C MET A 49 16.73 0.17 -0.27
N SER A 50 17.05 0.93 0.78
CA SER A 50 16.46 2.25 1.04
C SER A 50 16.68 3.22 -0.12
N TYR A 51 17.87 3.20 -0.74
CA TYR A 51 18.18 4.03 -1.91
C TYR A 51 17.24 3.74 -3.09
N ARG A 52 16.96 2.46 -3.37
CA ARG A 52 16.05 2.09 -4.46
C ARG A 52 14.59 2.30 -4.09
N ALA A 53 14.20 1.98 -2.87
CA ALA A 53 12.82 2.10 -2.37
C ALA A 53 12.30 3.54 -2.49
N VAL A 54 13.07 4.53 -2.03
CA VAL A 54 12.68 5.96 -2.08
C VAL A 54 12.56 6.49 -3.52
N ARG A 55 13.23 5.87 -4.49
CA ARG A 55 13.17 6.29 -5.89
C ARG A 55 12.06 5.61 -6.68
N VAL A 56 11.75 4.36 -6.38
CA VAL A 56 10.79 3.56 -7.16
C VAL A 56 9.38 3.64 -6.56
N MET A 57 9.26 3.51 -5.24
CA MET A 57 7.95 3.37 -4.61
C MET A 57 7.03 4.59 -4.75
N PRO A 58 7.52 5.85 -4.70
CA PRO A 58 6.64 7.00 -4.91
C PRO A 58 5.93 7.00 -6.27
N PHE A 59 6.59 6.51 -7.33
CA PHE A 59 5.94 6.40 -8.65
C PHE A 59 4.89 5.28 -8.68
N VAL A 60 5.21 4.11 -8.09
CA VAL A 60 4.26 2.99 -8.00
C VAL A 60 3.02 3.39 -7.19
N VAL A 61 3.21 4.01 -6.03
CA VAL A 61 2.13 4.49 -5.16
C VAL A 61 1.36 5.63 -5.82
N GLY A 62 2.06 6.58 -6.45
CA GLY A 62 1.42 7.68 -7.19
C GLY A 62 0.49 7.17 -8.29
N LEU A 63 0.97 6.20 -9.09
CA LEU A 63 0.17 5.60 -10.15
C LEU A 63 -0.97 4.72 -9.61
N LEU A 64 -0.76 4.03 -8.49
CA LEU A 64 -1.79 3.28 -7.77
C LEU A 64 -2.95 4.19 -7.36
N PHE A 65 -2.65 5.35 -6.77
CA PHE A 65 -3.67 6.31 -6.34
C PHE A 65 -4.34 7.01 -7.52
N ALA A 66 -3.56 7.44 -8.53
CA ALA A 66 -4.12 8.07 -9.71
C ALA A 66 -5.11 7.15 -10.44
N SER A 67 -4.73 5.89 -10.66
CA SER A 67 -5.63 4.88 -11.24
C SER A 67 -6.84 4.58 -10.36
N GLY A 68 -6.69 4.55 -9.04
CA GLY A 68 -7.79 4.40 -8.09
C GLY A 68 -8.81 5.54 -8.18
N VAL A 69 -8.33 6.78 -8.23
CA VAL A 69 -9.17 7.97 -8.42
C VAL A 69 -9.91 7.92 -9.76
N VAL A 70 -9.24 7.54 -10.85
CA VAL A 70 -9.90 7.40 -12.17
C VAL A 70 -11.03 6.35 -12.13
N MET A 71 -10.81 5.20 -11.48
CA MET A 71 -11.86 4.19 -11.32
C MET A 71 -13.04 4.70 -10.49
N ALA A 72 -12.76 5.40 -9.38
CA ALA A 72 -13.78 6.00 -8.53
C ALA A 72 -14.58 7.08 -9.29
N ALA A 73 -13.87 7.97 -9.98
CA ALA A 73 -14.41 9.04 -10.81
C ALA A 73 -15.37 8.52 -11.89
N ASN A 74 -14.99 7.41 -12.54
CA ASN A 74 -15.72 6.91 -13.70
C ASN A 74 -16.91 6.01 -13.34
N ARG A 75 -16.81 5.21 -12.27
CA ARG A 75 -17.80 4.14 -12.00
C ARG A 75 -18.42 4.18 -10.61
N TYR A 76 -17.74 4.74 -9.63
CA TYR A 76 -18.18 4.62 -8.22
C TYR A 76 -18.65 5.93 -7.61
N LEU A 77 -18.74 7.03 -8.37
CA LEU A 77 -19.15 8.33 -7.84
C LEU A 77 -20.55 8.30 -7.19
N SER A 78 -21.51 7.67 -7.86
CA SER A 78 -22.88 7.56 -7.34
C SER A 78 -22.93 6.73 -6.06
N ILE A 79 -22.17 5.64 -6.01
CA ILE A 79 -22.07 4.77 -4.82
C ILE A 79 -21.40 5.50 -3.65
N LEU A 80 -20.41 6.35 -3.94
CA LEU A 80 -19.72 7.14 -2.92
C LEU A 80 -20.54 8.34 -2.43
N GLY A 81 -21.63 8.71 -3.13
CA GLY A 81 -22.59 9.72 -2.66
C GLY A 81 -23.42 9.23 -1.48
N GLU A 82 -23.73 7.93 -1.44
CA GLU A 82 -24.43 7.27 -0.33
C GLU A 82 -23.63 6.04 0.14
N PRO A 83 -22.46 6.27 0.78
CA PRO A 83 -21.47 5.22 1.00
C PRO A 83 -21.97 4.09 1.92
N PHE A 84 -22.98 4.33 2.74
CA PHE A 84 -23.54 3.34 3.68
C PHE A 84 -24.88 2.77 3.24
N ALA A 85 -25.40 3.16 2.06
CA ALA A 85 -26.68 2.65 1.56
C ALA A 85 -26.59 1.19 1.09
N THR A 86 -25.39 0.70 0.77
CA THR A 86 -25.16 -0.68 0.33
C THR A 86 -23.95 -1.29 1.03
N SER A 87 -23.97 -2.62 1.19
CA SER A 87 -22.83 -3.41 1.63
C SER A 87 -21.59 -3.18 0.74
N PHE A 88 -21.78 -3.13 -0.57
CA PHE A 88 -20.74 -2.79 -1.54
C PHE A 88 -20.13 -1.40 -1.28
N GLY A 89 -20.96 -0.36 -1.13
CA GLY A 89 -20.51 1.00 -0.85
C GLY A 89 -19.76 1.11 0.47
N THR A 90 -20.24 0.39 1.50
CA THR A 90 -19.63 0.41 2.84
C THR A 90 -18.23 -0.16 2.78
N MET A 91 -18.05 -1.32 2.14
CA MET A 91 -16.74 -1.95 1.97
C MET A 91 -15.80 -1.13 1.07
N LEU A 92 -16.33 -0.53 0.00
CA LEU A 92 -15.56 0.33 -0.89
C LEU A 92 -15.03 1.56 -0.13
N THR A 93 -15.87 2.19 0.68
CA THR A 93 -15.51 3.34 1.51
C THR A 93 -14.45 2.96 2.52
N LEU A 94 -14.63 1.84 3.24
CA LEU A 94 -13.63 1.35 4.19
C LEU A 94 -12.29 1.06 3.51
N LYS A 95 -12.31 0.42 2.32
CA LYS A 95 -11.12 0.17 1.52
C LYS A 95 -10.40 1.47 1.13
N ILE A 96 -11.14 2.50 0.74
CA ILE A 96 -10.59 3.82 0.40
C ILE A 96 -9.96 4.49 1.64
N LEU A 97 -10.63 4.46 2.79
CA LEU A 97 -10.10 5.02 4.04
C LEU A 97 -8.80 4.32 4.46
N LEU A 98 -8.76 2.98 4.38
CA LEU A 98 -7.55 2.22 4.64
C LEU A 98 -6.43 2.56 3.65
N ALA A 99 -6.76 2.76 2.37
CA ALA A 99 -5.79 3.18 1.37
C ALA A 99 -5.19 4.55 1.72
N PHE A 100 -6.02 5.55 2.06
CA PHE A 100 -5.52 6.86 2.49
C PHE A 100 -4.68 6.80 3.77
N SER A 101 -5.03 5.94 4.72
CA SER A 101 -4.19 5.65 5.89
C SER A 101 -2.82 5.12 5.48
N VAL A 102 -2.76 4.16 4.55
CA VAL A 102 -1.49 3.65 3.99
C VAL A 102 -0.70 4.76 3.31
N LEU A 103 -1.35 5.61 2.52
CA LEU A 103 -0.68 6.75 1.86
C LEU A 103 -0.07 7.71 2.88
N ALA A 104 -0.79 8.03 3.96
CA ALA A 104 -0.28 8.88 5.03
C ALA A 104 0.95 8.26 5.69
N HIS A 105 0.90 6.97 6.06
CA HIS A 105 2.04 6.26 6.65
C HIS A 105 3.23 6.21 5.68
N PHE A 106 2.98 5.96 4.40
CA PHE A 106 4.00 5.93 3.35
C PHE A 106 4.65 7.31 3.16
N ALA A 107 3.86 8.38 3.07
CA ALA A 107 4.37 9.74 2.95
C ALA A 107 5.23 10.12 4.17
N ILE A 108 4.76 9.81 5.38
CA ILE A 108 5.53 10.02 6.62
C ILE A 108 6.86 9.26 6.57
N ALA A 109 6.85 7.99 6.12
CA ALA A 109 8.06 7.20 5.99
C ALA A 109 9.05 7.83 5.00
N VAL A 110 8.60 8.17 3.79
CA VAL A 110 9.44 8.79 2.76
C VAL A 110 10.03 10.11 3.24
N VAL A 111 9.24 10.97 3.90
CA VAL A 111 9.73 12.23 4.46
C VAL A 111 10.77 12.00 5.56
N LYS A 112 10.55 11.04 6.46
CA LYS A 112 11.51 10.70 7.53
C LYS A 112 12.78 10.06 6.98
N MET A 113 12.68 9.23 5.95
CA MET A 113 13.84 8.66 5.23
C MET A 113 14.65 9.75 4.54
N ALA A 114 13.99 10.66 3.81
CA ALA A 114 14.64 11.79 3.14
C ALA A 114 15.36 12.72 4.13
N ARG A 115 14.80 12.89 5.33
CA ARG A 115 15.41 13.68 6.42
C ARG A 115 16.39 12.89 7.29
N SER A 116 16.61 11.60 7.01
CA SER A 116 17.42 10.69 7.85
C SER A 116 17.01 10.65 9.34
N THR A 117 15.73 10.88 9.64
CA THR A 117 15.17 10.88 11.02
C THR A 117 14.34 9.63 11.32
N LEU A 118 14.32 8.65 10.43
CA LEU A 118 13.57 7.42 10.62
C LEU A 118 14.29 6.50 11.63
N THR A 119 13.71 6.32 12.81
CA THR A 119 14.22 5.37 13.80
C THR A 119 13.74 3.95 13.50
N VAL A 120 14.46 2.95 14.03
CA VAL A 120 14.12 1.53 13.87
C VAL A 120 12.72 1.21 14.40
N GLY A 121 12.34 1.77 15.56
CA GLY A 121 11.02 1.57 16.15
C GLY A 121 9.89 2.13 15.26
N TRP A 122 10.08 3.35 14.72
CA TRP A 122 9.14 3.95 13.78
C TRP A 122 9.03 3.14 12.48
N SER A 123 10.15 2.66 11.96
CA SER A 123 10.15 1.81 10.76
C SER A 123 9.33 0.53 10.98
N LYS A 124 9.52 -0.17 12.10
CA LYS A 124 8.76 -1.38 12.44
C LYS A 124 7.26 -1.09 12.58
N TYR A 125 6.91 0.00 13.25
CA TYR A 125 5.51 0.43 13.41
C TYR A 125 4.85 0.66 12.04
N ILE A 126 5.48 1.46 11.17
CA ILE A 126 4.93 1.78 9.86
C ILE A 126 4.75 0.51 9.02
N HIS A 127 5.75 -0.38 8.98
CA HIS A 127 5.64 -1.63 8.24
C HIS A 127 4.50 -2.51 8.77
N ALA A 128 4.39 -2.68 10.09
CA ALA A 128 3.34 -3.51 10.69
C ALA A 128 1.93 -2.96 10.39
N VAL A 129 1.75 -1.64 10.52
CA VAL A 129 0.47 -0.98 10.24
C VAL A 129 0.13 -1.07 8.75
N VAL A 130 1.07 -0.73 7.86
CA VAL A 130 0.85 -0.79 6.41
C VAL A 130 0.55 -2.22 5.96
N PHE A 131 1.29 -3.21 6.46
CA PHE A 131 1.04 -4.62 6.17
C PHE A 131 -0.37 -5.04 6.58
N THR A 132 -0.80 -4.66 7.78
CA THR A 132 -2.15 -4.96 8.28
C THR A 132 -3.22 -4.30 7.41
N HIS A 133 -3.05 -3.03 7.06
CA HIS A 133 -3.97 -2.32 6.17
C HIS A 133 -4.03 -2.98 4.78
N MET A 134 -2.90 -3.43 4.24
CA MET A 134 -2.86 -4.12 2.95
C MET A 134 -3.66 -5.42 2.96
N LEU A 135 -3.54 -6.24 4.01
CA LEU A 135 -4.33 -7.45 4.16
C LEU A 135 -5.83 -7.14 4.14
N LEU A 136 -6.24 -6.13 4.90
CA LEU A 136 -7.64 -5.69 4.95
C LEU A 136 -8.11 -5.14 3.60
N ILE A 137 -7.29 -4.34 2.91
CA ILE A 137 -7.61 -3.79 1.58
C ILE A 137 -7.82 -4.90 0.56
N VAL A 138 -6.93 -5.90 0.51
CA VAL A 138 -7.02 -7.03 -0.41
C VAL A 138 -8.25 -7.88 -0.10
N PHE A 139 -8.51 -8.14 1.18
CA PHE A 139 -9.73 -8.84 1.60
C PHE A 139 -10.99 -8.10 1.17
N LEU A 140 -11.12 -6.80 1.52
CA LEU A 140 -12.27 -5.97 1.14
C LEU A 140 -12.45 -5.88 -0.37
N ALA A 141 -11.36 -5.81 -1.13
CA ALA A 141 -11.40 -5.76 -2.60
C ALA A 141 -12.07 -6.98 -3.24
N LYS A 142 -12.10 -8.12 -2.55
CA LYS A 142 -12.84 -9.31 -2.99
C LYS A 142 -14.16 -9.48 -2.27
N ALA A 143 -14.18 -9.31 -0.95
CA ALA A 143 -15.38 -9.44 -0.13
C ALA A 143 -16.54 -8.58 -0.64
N MET A 144 -16.27 -7.36 -1.15
CA MET A 144 -17.28 -6.46 -1.70
C MET A 144 -18.10 -7.03 -2.87
N PHE A 145 -17.63 -8.09 -3.52
CA PHE A 145 -18.35 -8.77 -4.61
C PHE A 145 -19.07 -10.05 -4.19
N TYR A 146 -18.80 -10.56 -2.99
CA TYR A 146 -19.32 -11.86 -2.52
C TYR A 146 -20.19 -11.76 -1.27
N ILE A 147 -20.06 -10.68 -0.50
CA ILE A 147 -20.79 -10.49 0.75
C ILE A 147 -21.82 -9.38 0.52
N SER A 148 -23.09 -9.71 0.76
CA SER A 148 -24.21 -8.77 0.70
C SER A 148 -25.03 -8.86 1.99
N TRP A 149 -25.33 -7.71 2.55
CA TRP A 149 -26.36 -7.47 3.55
C TRP A 149 -27.10 -6.18 3.19
#